data_AF-A0A9X5CCK3-F1
#
_entry.id   AF-A0A9X5CCK3-F1
#
_cell.length_a   1.000
_cell.length_b   1.000
_cell.length_c   1.000
_cell.angle_alpha   90.00
_cell.angle_beta   90.00
_cell.angle_gamma   90.00
#
_symmetry.space_group_name_H-M   'P 1'
#
loop_
_entity.id
_entity.type
_entity.pdbx_description
1 polymer ?
#
loop_
_entity_poly.entity_id
_entity_poly.type
_entity_poly.pdbx_seq_one_letter_code
_entity_poly.pdbx_strand_id
1 'polypeptide(L)' 'MLLTDKYADKINGIITCYDRMIIQGYIPGWSYAEGMTSYLKANNIRIFDFSSFSQPLTEQVRANAQRIADE' A
#
# COMPACT_ATOMS: atom_id res chain seq x y z
N MET A 1 4.48 -8.39 10.15
CA MET A 1 3.96 -9.54 9.37
C MET A 1 3.24 -8.98 8.16
N LEU A 2 3.54 -9.49 6.96
CA LEU A 2 2.88 -9.00 5.74
C LEU A 2 1.43 -9.48 5.70
N LEU A 3 0.57 -8.75 4.99
CA LEU A 3 -0.82 -9.17 4.77
C LEU A 3 -0.89 -10.50 4.03
N THR A 4 0.06 -10.75 3.13
CA THR A 4 0.21 -12.01 2.40
C THR A 4 0.46 -13.19 3.33
N ASP A 5 1.24 -13.00 4.39
CA ASP A 5 1.51 -14.07 5.36
C ASP A 5 0.31 -14.27 6.29
N LYS A 6 -0.26 -13.16 6.76
CA LYS A 6 -1.36 -13.17 7.74
C LYS A 6 -2.63 -13.84 7.20
N TYR A 7 -2.89 -13.68 5.91
CA TYR A 7 -4.13 -14.11 5.25
C TYR A 7 -3.86 -15.13 4.15
N ALA A 8 -2.75 -15.86 4.23
CA ALA A 8 -2.37 -16.86 3.22
C ALA A 8 -3.48 -17.90 2.96
N ASP A 9 -4.21 -18.29 4.00
CA ASP A 9 -5.35 -19.21 3.94
C ASP A 9 -6.58 -18.63 3.19
N LYS A 10 -6.61 -17.31 2.99
CA LYS A 10 -7.71 -16.58 2.33
C LYS A 10 -7.33 -16.04 0.95
N ILE A 11 -6.08 -16.20 0.53
CA ILE A 11 -5.60 -15.72 -0.77
C ILE A 11 -5.74 -16.86 -1.78
N ASN A 12 -6.65 -16.69 -2.74
CA ASN A 12 -6.94 -17.71 -3.75
C ASN A 12 -5.94 -17.76 -4.90
N GLY A 13 -5.11 -16.71 -5.07
CA GLY A 13 -4.14 -16.65 -6.16
C GLY A 13 -3.70 -15.23 -6.50
N ILE A 14 -3.11 -15.09 -7.69
CA ILE A 14 -2.58 -13.85 -8.24
C ILE A 14 -3.41 -13.47 -9.47
N ILE A 15 -3.79 -12.20 -9.57
CA ILE A 15 -4.44 -11.64 -10.77
C ILE A 15 -3.37 -10.91 -11.57
N THR A 16 -3.22 -11.28 -12.84
CA THR A 16 -2.34 -10.61 -13.82
C THR A 16 -3.19 -10.07 -14.96
N CYS A 17 -3.30 -8.76 -15.09
CA CYS A 17 -4.07 -8.10 -16.15
C CYS A 17 -3.47 -6.72 -16.48
N TYR A 18 -3.61 -6.30 -17.74
CA TYR A 18 -3.11 -5.01 -18.26
C TYR A 18 -4.09 -3.83 -18.04
N ASP A 19 -5.19 -4.03 -17.32
CA ASP A 19 -6.26 -3.02 -17.16
C ASP A 19 -6.26 -2.36 -15.76
N ARG A 20 -7.09 -1.34 -15.58
CA ARG A 20 -7.22 -0.58 -14.33
C ARG A 20 -7.77 -1.45 -13.20
N MET A 21 -6.94 -1.72 -12.20
CA MET A 21 -7.37 -2.32 -10.94
C MET A 21 -7.83 -1.26 -9.93
N ILE A 22 -9.06 -1.37 -9.44
CA ILE A 22 -9.57 -0.59 -8.30
C ILE A 22 -9.66 -1.50 -7.09
N ILE A 23 -8.79 -1.28 -6.10
CA ILE A 23 -8.81 -2.03 -4.85
C ILE A 23 -9.61 -1.20 -3.84
N GLN A 24 -10.77 -1.72 -3.43
CA GLN A 24 -11.57 -1.14 -2.35
C GLN A 24 -11.40 -1.97 -1.09
N GLY A 25 -11.09 -1.30 0.02
CA GLY A 25 -10.92 -1.97 1.30
C GLY A 25 -10.61 -0.98 2.42
N TYR A 26 -10.66 -1.50 3.64
CA TYR A 26 -10.31 -0.77 4.85
C TYR A 26 -9.13 -1.44 5.53
N ILE A 27 -8.06 -0.68 5.76
CA ILE A 27 -6.91 -1.07 6.57
C ILE A 27 -7.08 -0.40 7.94
N PRO A 28 -7.36 -1.18 9.00
CA PRO A 28 -7.52 -0.65 10.35
C PRO A 28 -6.31 0.17 10.78
N GLY A 29 -6.58 1.34 11.36
CA GLY A 29 -5.54 2.25 11.83
C GLY A 29 -4.82 3.05 10.73
N TRP A 30 -5.16 2.87 9.45
CA TRP A 30 -4.53 3.60 8.35
C TRP A 30 -5.53 4.28 7.41
N SER A 31 -6.67 3.64 7.15
CA SER A 31 -7.67 4.08 6.17
C SER A 31 -8.63 5.19 6.67
N TYR A 32 -8.13 6.13 7.46
CA TYR A 32 -8.82 7.37 7.86
C TYR A 32 -7.81 8.39 8.43
N ALA A 33 -8.21 9.66 8.56
CA ALA A 33 -7.29 10.77 8.87
C ALA A 33 -6.54 10.60 10.20
N GLU A 34 -7.25 10.30 11.29
CA GLU A 34 -6.64 10.12 12.61
C GLU A 34 -5.85 8.82 12.70
N GLY A 35 -6.27 7.78 11.99
CA GLY A 35 -5.51 6.53 11.85
C GLY A 35 -4.14 6.81 11.22
N MET A 36 -4.14 7.45 10.05
CA MET A 36 -2.91 7.81 9.36
C MET A 36 -2.03 8.73 10.23
N THR A 37 -2.63 9.71 10.90
CA THR A 37 -1.90 10.57 11.83
C THR A 37 -1.26 9.79 12.97
N SER A 38 -1.97 8.82 13.54
CA SER A 38 -1.46 7.98 14.63
C SER A 38 -0.31 7.09 14.16
N TYR A 39 -0.42 6.51 12.95
CA TYR A 39 0.65 5.74 12.33
C TYR A 39 1.91 6.58 12.12
N LEU A 40 1.79 7.78 11.55
CA LEU A 40 2.94 8.67 11.31
C LEU A 40 3.63 9.03 12.63
N LYS A 41 2.86 9.42 13.66
CA LYS A 41 3.38 9.74 15.00
C LYS A 41 4.11 8.55 15.63
N ALA A 42 3.53 7.36 15.57
CA ALA A 42 4.15 6.15 16.11
C ALA A 42 5.49 5.80 15.44
N ASN A 43 5.70 6.24 14.19
CA ASN A 43 6.92 6.04 13.44
C ASN A 43 7.85 7.27 13.45
N ASN A 44 7.60 8.25 14.32
CA ASN A 44 8.35 9.52 14.41
C ASN A 44 8.38 10.33 13.10
N ILE A 45 7.34 10.22 12.28
CA ILE A 45 7.15 10.98 11.05
C ILE A 45 6.19 12.14 11.34
N ARG A 46 6.59 13.37 11.01
CA ARG A 46 5.68 14.52 11.16
C ARG A 46 4.63 14.47 10.06
N ILE A 47 3.43 14.93 10.36
CA ILE A 47 2.32 14.98 9.39
C ILE A 47 2.71 15.77 8.12
N PHE A 48 3.48 16.84 8.27
CA PHE A 48 3.98 17.65 7.14
C PHE A 48 4.98 16.91 6.24
N ASP A 49 5.64 15.88 6.75
CA ASP A 49 6.60 15.07 6.00
C ASP A 49 5.91 13.88 5.29
N PHE A 50 4.57 13.87 5.20
CA PHE A 50 3.80 12.81 4.56
C PHE A 50 4.19 12.57 3.10
N SER A 51 4.47 13.63 2.31
CA SER A 51 4.83 13.44 0.90
C SER A 51 6.15 12.71 0.78
N SER A 52 7.15 13.06 1.60
CA SER A 52 8.45 12.39 1.64
C SER A 52 8.34 10.94 2.08
N PHE A 53 7.40 10.62 2.98
CA PHE A 53 7.10 9.24 3.37
C PHE A 53 6.40 8.44 2.25
N SER A 54 5.39 9.02 1.60
CA SER A 54 4.52 8.31 0.65
C SER A 54 5.10 8.19 -0.75
N GLN A 55 5.96 9.12 -1.15
CA GLN A 55 6.53 9.17 -2.50
C GLN A 55 7.34 7.90 -2.83
N PRO A 56 8.32 7.43 -2.02
CA PRO A 56 9.05 6.21 -2.32
C PRO A 56 8.15 4.98 -2.48
N LEU A 57 7.09 4.86 -1.66
CA LEU A 57 6.12 3.77 -1.76
C LEU A 57 5.33 3.83 -3.08
N THR A 58 4.94 5.04 -3.48
CA THR A 58 4.25 5.28 -4.75
C THR A 58 5.14 4.93 -5.94
N GLU A 59 6.42 5.31 -5.89
CA GLU A 59 7.41 4.97 -6.91
C GLU A 59 7.60 3.46 -7.03
N GLN A 60 7.70 2.73 -5.90
CA GLN A 60 7.84 1.27 -5.90
C GLN A 60 6.65 0.58 -6.58
N VAL A 61 5.42 1.00 -6.26
CA VAL A 61 4.21 0.46 -6.89
C VAL A 61 4.22 0.72 -8.39
N ARG A 62 4.57 1.96 -8.80
CA ARG A 62 4.63 2.33 -10.22
C ARG A 62 5.70 1.55 -10.98
N ALA A 63 6.90 1.45 -10.44
CA ALA A 63 8.01 0.73 -11.06
C ALA A 63 7.68 -0.76 -11.23
N ASN A 64 7.03 -1.38 -10.23
CA ASN A 64 6.59 -2.77 -10.35
C ASN A 64 5.49 -2.94 -11.41
N ALA A 65 4.53 -2.01 -11.48
CA ALA A 65 3.49 -2.05 -12.51
C ALA A 65 4.07 -1.89 -13.92
N GLN A 66 5.03 -0.97 -14.11
CA GLN A 66 5.74 -0.80 -15.38
C GLN A 66 6.50 -2.08 -15.78
N ARG A 67 7.25 -2.67 -14.84
CA ARG A 67 7.97 -3.93 -15.08
C ARG A 67 7.04 -5.05 -15.56
N ILE A 68 5.87 -5.22 -14.92
CA ILE A 68 4.88 -6.24 -15.32
C ILE A 68 4.29 -5.93 -16.71
N ALA A 69 4.16 -4.65 -17.07
CA ALA A 69 3.65 -4.27 -18.38
C ALA A 69 4.64 -4.53 -19.52
N ASP A 70 5.94 -4.51 -19.23
CA ASP A 70 7.02 -4.75 -20.19
C ASP A 70 7.38 -6.24 -20.36
N GLU A 71 6.82 -7.14 -19.52
CA GLU A 71 6.92 -8.61 -19.61
C GLU A 71 5.91 -9.21 -20.62
#